data_AF-A0A1I3YZM3-F1
#
_entry.id   AF-A0A1I3YZM3-F1
#
_cell.length_a   1.000
_cell.length_b   1.000
_cell.length_c   1.000
_cell.angle_alpha   90.00
_cell.angle_beta   90.00
_cell.angle_gamma   90.00
#
_symmetry.space_group_name_H-M   'P 1'
#
loop_
_entity.id
_entity.type
_entity.pdbx_description
1 polymer ?
#
loop_
_entity_poly.entity_id
_entity_poly.type
_entity_poly.pdbx_seq_one_letter_code
_entity_poly.pdbx_strand_id
1 'polypeptide(L)' 'MSLVDSIKAAQLPPPAVRRRIRTDARVSLADLAAELQVSPVTVHRWERGIVAPRRERAIAYRDLLEALRDAAA' A
#
# COMPACT_ATOMS: atom_id res chain seq x y z
N MET A 1 2.41 8.01 -19.50
CA MET A 1 2.68 8.63 -18.18
C MET A 1 4.11 9.16 -18.19
N SER A 2 4.37 10.40 -17.76
CA SER A 2 5.74 10.91 -17.67
C SER A 2 6.48 10.32 -16.47
N LEU A 3 7.82 10.47 -16.42
CA LEU A 3 8.61 10.07 -15.24
C LEU A 3 8.12 10.79 -13.98
N VAL A 4 7.81 12.09 -14.08
CA VAL A 4 7.33 12.91 -12.96
C VAL A 4 5.99 12.38 -12.46
N ASP A 5 5.07 12.05 -13.35
CA ASP A 5 3.77 11.48 -12.99
C ASP A 5 3.93 10.14 -12.27
N SER A 6 4.86 9.30 -12.72
CA SER A 6 5.13 8.00 -12.09
C SER A 6 5.72 8.13 -10.68
N ILE A 7 6.50 9.19 -10.43
CA ILE A 7 7.07 9.49 -9.11
C ILE A 7 5.97 9.96 -8.16
N LYS A 8 5.12 10.90 -8.61
CA LYS A 8 3.95 11.35 -7.83
C LYS A 8 3.01 10.18 -7.55
N ALA A 9 2.80 9.32 -8.55
CA ALA A 9 1.97 8.12 -8.44
C ALA A 9 2.47 7.15 -7.36
N ALA A 10 3.79 7.05 -7.17
CA ALA A 10 4.41 6.12 -6.24
C ALA A 10 4.57 6.66 -4.81
N GLN A 11 4.10 7.88 -4.52
CA GLN A 11 4.20 8.46 -3.18
C GLN A 11 3.22 7.78 -2.24
N LEU A 12 3.77 6.93 -1.36
CA LEU A 12 3.02 6.25 -0.32
C LEU A 12 2.97 7.11 0.96
N PRO A 13 1.88 7.04 1.74
CA PRO A 13 1.84 7.63 3.07
C PRO A 13 2.88 6.95 3.99
N PRO A 14 3.18 7.52 5.18
CA PRO A 14 4.12 6.91 6.12
C PRO A 14 3.70 5.47 6.49
N PRO A 15 4.65 4.55 6.76
CA PRO A 15 4.34 3.13 7.01
C PRO A 15 3.27 2.88 8.08
N ALA A 16 3.31 3.64 9.18
CA ALA A 16 2.29 3.55 10.24
C ALA A 16 0.88 3.91 9.76
N VAL A 17 0.76 4.88 8.85
CA VAL A 17 -0.52 5.31 8.27
C VAL A 17 -1.07 4.22 7.35
N ARG A 18 -0.21 3.54 6.58
CA ARG A 18 -0.62 2.41 5.71
C ARG A 18 -1.27 1.30 6.53
N ARG A 19 -0.60 0.91 7.63
CA ARG A 19 -1.11 -0.09 8.58
C ARG A 19 -2.46 0.35 9.14
N ARG A 20 -2.57 1.62 9.55
CA ARG A 20 -3.81 2.17 10.11
C ARG A 20 -4.96 2.09 9.12
N ILE A 21 -4.77 2.56 7.88
CA ILE A 21 -5.79 2.48 6.82
C ILE A 21 -6.28 1.03 6.66
N ARG A 22 -5.34 0.07 6.56
CA ARG A 22 -5.70 -1.35 6.43
C ARG A 22 -6.49 -1.86 7.63
N THR A 23 -6.05 -1.55 8.85
CA THR A 23 -6.73 -2.03 10.06
C THR A 23 -8.09 -1.38 10.28
N ASP A 24 -8.23 -0.09 9.96
CA ASP A 24 -9.48 0.65 10.07
C ASP A 24 -10.52 0.07 9.08
N ALA A 25 -10.08 -0.34 7.89
CA ALA A 25 -10.87 -1.08 6.91
C ALA A 25 -11.09 -2.58 7.24
N ARG A 26 -10.59 -3.08 8.38
CA ARG A 26 -10.65 -4.49 8.82
C ARG A 26 -10.07 -5.49 7.81
N VAL A 27 -9.10 -5.08 7.01
CA VAL A 27 -8.45 -5.93 6.00
C VAL A 27 -7.24 -6.66 6.59
N SER A 28 -7.13 -7.96 6.31
CA SER A 28 -5.98 -8.75 6.76
C SER A 28 -4.73 -8.45 5.92
N LEU A 29 -3.54 -8.78 6.43
CA LEU A 29 -2.32 -8.72 5.62
C LEU A 29 -2.37 -9.70 4.43
N ALA A 30 -3.10 -10.81 4.57
CA ALA A 30 -3.21 -11.82 3.52
C ALA A 30 -4.05 -11.31 2.35
N ASP A 31 -5.21 -10.70 2.62
CA ASP A 31 -6.10 -10.17 1.58
C ASP A 31 -5.43 -9.01 0.83
N LEU A 32 -4.82 -8.07 1.57
CA LEU A 32 -4.08 -6.96 0.97
C LEU A 32 -2.92 -7.46 0.10
N ALA A 33 -2.21 -8.50 0.55
CA ALA A 33 -1.10 -9.08 -0.20
C ALA A 33 -1.55 -9.85 -1.43
N ALA A 34 -2.69 -10.55 -1.36
CA ALA A 34 -3.29 -11.25 -2.48
C ALA A 34 -3.65 -10.28 -3.61
N GLU A 35 -4.31 -9.17 -3.27
CA GLU A 35 -4.66 -8.11 -4.23
C GLU A 35 -3.40 -7.50 -4.88
N LEU A 36 -2.36 -7.28 -4.08
CA LEU A 36 -1.07 -6.76 -4.56
C LEU A 36 -0.17 -7.83 -5.18
N GLN A 37 -0.62 -9.09 -5.26
CA GLN A 37 0.13 -10.24 -5.77
C GLN A 37 1.56 -10.33 -5.20
N VAL A 38 1.67 -10.21 -3.88
CA VAL A 38 2.90 -10.37 -3.10
C VAL A 38 2.65 -11.28 -1.90
N SER A 39 3.71 -11.62 -1.15
CA SER A 39 3.53 -12.35 0.10
C SER A 39 3.03 -11.42 1.23
N PRO A 40 2.27 -11.95 2.21
CA PRO A 40 1.87 -11.18 3.40
C PRO A 40 3.07 -10.61 4.18
N VAL A 41 4.19 -11.34 4.18
CA VAL A 41 5.46 -10.90 4.80
C VAL A 41 6.02 -9.66 4.11
N THR A 42 5.90 -9.56 2.78
CA THR A 42 6.33 -8.38 2.03
C THR A 42 5.54 -7.14 2.45
N VAL A 43 4.21 -7.25 2.52
CA VAL A 43 3.34 -6.17 2.99
C VAL A 43 3.67 -5.79 4.44
N HIS A 44 3.86 -6.78 5.31
CA HIS A 44 4.27 -6.55 6.70
C HIS A 44 5.57 -5.73 6.79
N ARG A 45 6.58 -6.05 5.97
CA ARG A 45 7.84 -5.29 5.92
C ARG A 45 7.66 -3.87 5.39
N TRP A 46 6.75 -3.66 4.44
CA TRP A 46 6.40 -2.32 3.93
C TRP A 46 5.71 -1.46 4.98
N GLU A 47 4.75 -2.02 5.73
CA GLU A 47 4.06 -1.33 6.83
C GLU A 47 4.97 -1.06 8.04
N ARG A 48 6.02 -1.86 8.20
CA ARG A 48 7.08 -1.66 9.18
C ARG A 48 8.16 -0.68 8.73
N GLY A 49 8.17 -0.27 7.47
CA GLY A 49 9.22 0.58 6.89
C GLY A 49 10.58 -0.10 6.72
N ILE A 50 10.65 -1.43 6.78
CA ILE A 50 11.91 -2.19 6.67
C ILE A 50 12.42 -2.19 5.23
N VAL A 51 11.51 -2.32 4.27
CA VAL A 51 11.80 -2.27 2.82
C VAL A 51 10.74 -1.40 2.16
N ALA A 52 11.13 -0.67 1.11
CA ALA A 52 10.20 0.05 0.26
C ALA A 52 9.77 -0.82 -0.95
N PRO A 53 8.49 -0.77 -1.38
CA PRO A 53 8.07 -1.37 -2.63
C PRO A 53 8.78 -0.72 -3.83
N ARG A 54 8.95 -1.50 -4.90
CA ARG A 54 9.32 -0.94 -6.21
C ARG A 54 8.19 -0.05 -6.74
N ARG A 55 8.53 0.88 -7.64
CA ARG A 55 7.62 1.92 -8.15
C ARG A 55 6.24 1.40 -8.54
N GLU A 56 6.17 0.39 -9.41
CA GLU A 56 4.89 -0.18 -9.87
C GLU A 56 4.03 -0.71 -8.71
N ARG A 57 4.65 -1.41 -7.76
CA ARG A 57 3.96 -1.89 -6.55
C ARG A 57 3.60 -0.77 -5.59
N ALA A 58 4.39 0.30 -5.54
CA ALA A 58 4.08 1.47 -4.72
C ALA A 58 2.83 2.20 -5.23
N ILE A 59 2.68 2.31 -6.56
CA ILE A 59 1.49 2.88 -7.20
C ILE A 59 0.27 2.03 -6.87
N ALA A 60 0.31 0.73 -7.19
CA ALA A 60 -0.80 -0.18 -6.92
C ALA A 60 -1.18 -0.22 -5.43
N TYR A 61 -0.18 -0.21 -4.54
CA TYR A 61 -0.42 -0.19 -3.11
C TYR A 61 -1.07 1.11 -2.66
N ARG A 62 -0.64 2.26 -3.17
CA ARG A 62 -1.26 3.54 -2.84
C ARG A 62 -2.72 3.57 -3.30
N ASP A 63 -3.00 3.15 -4.54
CA ASP A 63 -4.36 3.16 -5.09
C ASP A 63 -5.29 2.25 -4.25
N LEU A 64 -4.80 1.08 -3.83
CA LEU A 64 -5.54 0.19 -2.94
C LEU A 64 -5.76 0.81 -1.55
N LEU A 65 -4.77 1.51 -0.98
CA LEU A 65 -4.95 2.20 0.30
C LEU A 65 -5.97 3.34 0.21
N GLU A 66 -6.03 4.06 -0.90
CA GLU A 66 -7.03 5.11 -1.12
C GLU A 66 -8.43 4.49 -1.21
N ALA A 67 -8.61 3.43 -2.00
CA ALA A 67 -9.89 2.71 -2.09
C ALA A 67 -10.35 2.16 -0.73
N LEU A 68 -9.44 1.60 0.07
CA LEU A 68 -9.76 1.10 1.42
C LEU A 68 -10.16 2.22 2.38
N ARG A 69 -9.49 3.38 2.30
CA ARG A 69 -9.83 4.54 3.11
C ARG A 69 -11.23 5.05 2.77
N ASP A 70 -11.56 5.12 1.48
CA ASP A 70 -12.84 5.62 1.01
C ASP A 70 -13.99 4.65 1.34
N ALA A 71 -13.72 3.33 1.34
CA ALA A 71 -14.69 2.32 1.75
C ALA A 71 -14.91 2.22 3.28
N ALA A 72 -13.97 2.74 4.08
CA ALA A 72 -14.03 2.73 5.55
C ALA A 72 -14.51 4.05 6.16
N ALA A 73 -14.79 5.07 5.33
CA ALA A 73 -15.35 6.36 5.73
C ALA A 73 -16.88 6.27 5.94
#